data_AF-A0A6V7UH61-F1
#
_entry.id   AF-A0A6V7UH61-F1
#
_cell.length_a   1.000
_cell.length_b   1.000
_cell.length_c   1.000
_cell.angle_alpha   90.00
_cell.angle_beta   90.00
_cell.angle_gamma   90.00
#
_symmetry.space_group_name_H-M   'P 1'
#
loop_
_entity.id
_entity.type
_entity.pdbx_description
1 polymer ?
#
loop_
_entity_poly.entity_id
_entity_poly.type
_entity_poly.pdbx_seq_one_letter_code
_entity_poly.pdbx_strand_id
1 'polypeptide(L)'
;MDYVEVRNSTDFANTGMRYCCYGTPTSPVHSATNDLLVLFRSFYRGGRGFQAKAKAINPSRNGQWSEWGDWTECSATCGGCGLKRRSRKCFNEINNTKINNDENGQNNNGNEDDELICLGVDTETQVCAREPCPGLCSKPISEEGECQGLLSLLKGIRCQKQKIIQEECHQTCCSGFVLNKQLGICVENNF
;
A
#
# COMPACT_ATOMS: atom_id res chain seq x y z
N MET A 1 -9.31 -0.36 -12.48
CA MET A 1 -10.05 -0.68 -11.23
C MET A 1 -10.18 0.60 -10.43
N ASP A 2 -11.36 0.85 -9.86
CA ASP A 2 -11.65 2.11 -9.19
C ASP A 2 -11.09 2.09 -7.76
N TYR A 3 -10.40 3.15 -7.35
CA TYR A 3 -9.79 3.24 -6.04
C TYR A 3 -9.67 4.68 -5.53
N VAL A 4 -9.58 4.82 -4.22
CA VAL A 4 -9.14 6.03 -3.54
C VAL A 4 -7.73 5.81 -3.05
N GLU A 5 -6.81 6.69 -3.41
CA GLU A 5 -5.45 6.69 -2.86
C GLU A 5 -5.32 7.81 -1.83
N VAL A 6 -4.88 7.48 -0.63
CA VAL A 6 -4.66 8.42 0.47
C VAL A 6 -3.17 8.50 0.76
N ARG A 7 -2.60 9.71 0.67
CA ARG A 7 -1.22 10.00 1.07
C ARG A 7 -1.24 10.89 2.31
N ASN A 8 -0.88 10.31 3.44
CA ASN A 8 -0.90 10.92 4.78
C ASN A 8 0.49 10.95 5.42
N SER A 9 1.55 10.78 4.62
CA SER A 9 2.95 10.88 5.06
C SER A 9 3.46 12.33 4.94
N THR A 10 4.72 12.56 5.30
CA THR A 10 5.42 13.83 5.07
C THR A 10 5.89 14.01 3.63
N ASP A 11 6.03 12.90 2.89
CA ASP A 11 6.37 12.88 1.46
C ASP A 11 5.18 12.38 0.65
N PHE A 12 4.63 13.25 -0.19
CA PHE A 12 3.53 12.93 -1.08
C PHE A 12 3.97 12.45 -2.46
N ALA A 13 5.27 12.29 -2.74
CA ALA A 13 5.74 11.78 -4.03
C ALA A 13 5.42 10.29 -4.21
N ASN A 14 5.52 9.51 -3.13
CA ASN A 14 5.30 8.07 -3.17
C ASN A 14 3.81 7.71 -3.28
N THR A 15 3.55 6.53 -3.84
CA THR A 15 2.18 5.97 -3.90
C THR A 15 1.62 5.77 -2.49
N GLY A 16 0.43 6.30 -2.25
CA GLY A 16 -0.30 6.18 -0.98
C GLY A 16 -1.03 4.85 -0.82
N MET A 17 -1.72 4.71 0.31
CA MET A 17 -2.60 3.57 0.57
C MET A 17 -3.80 3.61 -0.38
N ARG A 18 -4.12 2.50 -1.04
CA ARG A 18 -5.22 2.39 -1.98
C ARG A 18 -6.37 1.56 -1.42
N TYR A 19 -7.55 2.15 -1.42
CA TYR A 19 -8.79 1.51 -0.97
C TYR A 19 -9.72 1.31 -2.17
N CYS A 20 -10.25 0.10 -2.32
CA CYS A 20 -11.12 -0.29 -3.43
C CYS A 20 -12.34 -1.04 -2.89
N CYS A 21 -13.52 -0.79 -3.46
CA CYS A 21 -14.77 -1.54 -3.19
C CYS A 21 -15.13 -1.69 -1.70
N TYR A 22 -14.60 -2.73 -1.05
CA TYR A 22 -14.86 -3.13 0.33
C TYR A 22 -13.73 -2.79 1.31
N GLY A 23 -12.58 -2.37 0.82
CA GLY A 23 -11.40 -2.04 1.63
C GLY A 23 -11.48 -0.70 2.34
N THR A 24 -12.68 -0.21 2.70
CA THR A 24 -12.80 1.07 3.40
C THR A 24 -12.13 0.95 4.77
N PRO A 25 -11.24 1.89 5.16
CA PRO A 25 -10.60 1.82 6.47
C PRO A 25 -11.66 1.93 7.58
N THR A 26 -11.55 1.06 8.58
CA THR A 26 -12.44 1.02 9.75
C THR A 26 -12.09 2.07 10.79
N SER A 27 -10.85 2.57 10.78
CA SER A 27 -10.36 3.67 11.61
C SER A 27 -10.07 4.92 10.78
N PRO A 28 -10.10 6.12 11.39
CA PRO A 28 -9.71 7.35 10.70
C PRO A 28 -8.25 7.31 10.21
N VAL A 29 -7.99 7.95 9.07
CA VAL A 29 -6.63 8.14 8.56
C VAL A 29 -6.12 9.51 9.01
N HIS A 30 -5.01 9.53 9.75
CA HIS A 30 -4.41 10.75 10.27
C HIS A 30 -3.19 11.16 9.44
N SER A 31 -3.11 12.43 9.06
CA SER A 31 -1.91 12.95 8.38
C SER A 31 -0.76 13.15 9.35
N ALA A 32 0.46 12.84 8.90
CA ALA A 32 1.70 13.20 9.56
C ALA A 32 1.93 14.72 9.62
N THR A 33 1.23 15.47 8.76
CA THR A 33 1.35 16.92 8.60
C THR A 33 -0.04 17.57 8.65
N ASN A 34 -0.13 18.86 8.32
CA ASN A 34 -1.41 19.54 8.17
C ASN A 34 -2.07 19.28 6.80
N ASP A 35 -1.38 18.60 5.89
CA ASP A 35 -1.85 18.34 4.53
C ASP A 35 -2.18 16.86 4.35
N LEU A 36 -3.21 16.55 3.57
CA LEU A 36 -3.60 15.18 3.21
C LEU A 36 -3.96 15.16 1.72
N LEU A 37 -3.32 14.30 0.93
CA LEU A 37 -3.68 14.13 -0.47
C LEU A 37 -4.63 12.93 -0.62
N VAL A 38 -5.80 13.17 -1.21
CA VAL A 38 -6.79 12.13 -1.53
C VAL A 38 -7.04 12.14 -3.03
N LEU A 39 -6.65 11.07 -3.70
CA LEU A 39 -6.80 10.90 -5.15
C LEU A 39 -7.92 9.92 -5.44
N PHE A 40 -8.96 10.37 -6.12
CA PHE A 40 -10.05 9.53 -6.58
C PHE A 40 -9.79 9.08 -8.02
N ARG A 41 -9.65 7.77 -8.24
CA ARG A 41 -9.50 7.19 -9.57
C ARG A 41 -10.68 6.29 -9.88
N SER A 42 -11.38 6.59 -10.97
CA SER A 42 -12.44 5.74 -11.51
C SER A 42 -12.26 5.56 -13.01
N PHE A 43 -12.48 4.33 -13.47
CA PHE A 43 -12.45 3.92 -14.88
C PHE A 43 -13.87 3.75 -15.44
N TYR A 44 -14.89 3.68 -14.59
CA TYR A 44 -16.29 3.53 -14.98
C TYR A 44 -17.04 4.87 -14.91
N ARG A 45 -17.93 5.12 -15.87
CA ARG A 45 -18.72 6.36 -15.93
C ARG A 45 -20.04 6.31 -15.13
N GLY A 46 -20.25 5.29 -14.29
CA GLY A 46 -21.48 5.13 -13.52
C GLY A 46 -21.31 4.28 -12.28
N GLY A 47 -22.03 4.62 -11.20
CA GLY A 47 -22.01 3.91 -9.92
C GLY A 47 -22.13 4.85 -8.71
N ARG A 48 -22.21 4.27 -7.50
CA ARG A 48 -22.00 4.99 -6.24
C ARG A 48 -20.50 5.25 -6.14
N GLY A 49 -20.08 6.48 -6.45
CA GLY A 49 -18.67 6.89 -6.37
C GLY A 49 -18.13 6.87 -4.94
N PHE A 50 -16.99 7.53 -4.74
CA PHE A 50 -16.35 7.61 -3.42
C PHE A 50 -16.74 8.89 -2.68
N GLN A 51 -16.82 8.82 -1.36
CA GLN A 51 -16.97 9.99 -0.49
C GLN A 51 -15.92 9.92 0.61
N ALA A 52 -15.29 11.06 0.92
CA ALA A 52 -14.44 11.23 2.09
C ALA A 52 -14.92 12.43 2.91
N LYS A 53 -14.71 12.39 4.21
CA LYS A 53 -14.88 13.52 5.12
C LYS A 53 -13.57 13.74 5.86
N ALA A 54 -13.19 15.00 6.03
CA ALA A 54 -12.01 15.40 6.77
C ALA A 54 -12.41 16.38 7.88
N LYS A 55 -11.69 16.34 8.99
CA LYS A 55 -11.83 17.25 10.12
C LYS A 55 -10.44 17.52 10.69
N ALA A 56 -10.17 18.77 11.07
CA ALA A 56 -8.98 19.09 11.84
C ALA A 56 -9.04 18.42 13.22
N ILE A 57 -7.93 17.84 13.66
CA ILE A 57 -7.79 17.25 14.99
C ILE A 57 -6.81 18.08 15.82
N ASN A 58 -7.09 18.18 17.12
CA ASN A 58 -6.18 18.75 18.10
C ASN A 58 -5.87 17.63 19.11
N PRO A 59 -4.86 16.78 18.85
CA PRO A 59 -4.59 15.65 19.72
C PRO A 59 -4.19 16.16 21.11
N SER A 60 -4.84 15.64 22.16
CA SER A 60 -4.47 15.95 23.55
C SER A 60 -3.14 15.28 23.94
N ARG A 61 -2.84 14.13 23.33
CA ARG A 61 -1.56 13.40 23.42
C ARG A 61 -1.19 12.76 22.09
N ASN A 62 0.04 12.98 21.66
CA ASN A 62 0.59 12.31 20.48
C ASN A 62 1.19 10.97 20.90
N GLY A 63 0.81 9.91 20.18
CA GLY A 63 1.54 8.64 20.25
C GLY A 63 2.94 8.82 19.65
N GLN A 64 3.90 8.05 20.14
CA GLN A 64 5.24 8.01 19.60
C GLN A 64 5.39 6.83 18.65
N TRP A 65 5.91 7.09 17.46
CA TRP A 65 6.30 6.03 16.55
C TRP A 65 7.58 5.35 17.05
N SER A 66 7.63 4.02 16.91
CA SER A 66 8.88 3.29 16.95
C SER A 66 9.81 3.75 15.84
N GLU A 67 11.09 3.43 15.97
CA GLU A 67 11.98 3.40 14.81
C GLU A 67 11.36 2.53 13.70
N TRP A 68 11.66 2.91 12.46
CA TRP A 68 11.28 2.10 11.32
C TRP A 68 11.95 0.73 11.40
N GLY A 69 11.18 -0.33 11.15
CA GLY A 69 11.75 -1.64 10.89
C GLY A 69 12.56 -1.66 9.59
N ASP A 70 13.27 -2.76 9.39
CA ASP A 70 14.01 -2.99 8.16
C ASP A 70 13.09 -3.04 6.94
N TRP A 71 13.66 -2.69 5.78
CA TRP A 71 12.98 -2.90 4.51
C TRP A 71 12.88 -4.40 4.21
N THR A 72 11.72 -4.83 3.70
CA THR A 72 11.58 -6.15 3.09
C THR A 72 12.50 -6.27 1.88
N GLU A 73 12.79 -7.51 1.50
CA GLU A 73 13.38 -7.78 0.20
C GLU A 73 12.52 -7.18 -0.93
N CYS A 74 13.20 -6.83 -2.02
CA CYS A 74 12.54 -6.29 -3.19
C CYS A 74 11.72 -7.37 -3.89
N SER A 75 10.46 -7.09 -4.21
CA SER A 75 9.57 -8.06 -4.87
C SER A 75 9.95 -8.40 -6.32
N ALA A 76 10.92 -7.70 -6.89
CA ALA A 76 11.47 -7.95 -8.22
C ALA A 76 12.97 -7.71 -8.20
N THR A 77 13.67 -8.20 -9.23
CA THR A 77 15.12 -8.08 -9.35
C THR A 77 15.56 -6.99 -10.33
N CYS A 78 14.68 -6.54 -11.24
CA CYS A 78 14.99 -5.48 -12.21
C CYS A 78 13.72 -4.73 -12.70
N GLY A 79 13.94 -3.74 -13.55
CA GLY A 79 12.95 -3.06 -14.38
C GLY A 79 12.16 -1.94 -13.68
N GLY A 80 12.40 -1.70 -12.40
CA GLY A 80 11.72 -0.66 -11.61
C GLY A 80 10.32 -1.03 -11.14
N CYS A 81 9.84 -2.25 -11.36
CA CYS A 81 8.55 -2.70 -10.80
C CYS A 81 8.66 -3.43 -9.46
N GLY A 82 9.86 -3.52 -8.91
CA GLY A 82 10.07 -4.07 -7.58
C GLY A 82 9.51 -3.12 -6.51
N LEU A 83 8.86 -3.69 -5.50
CA LEU A 83 8.42 -2.96 -4.32
C LEU A 83 9.09 -3.56 -3.09
N LYS A 84 9.53 -2.67 -2.20
CA LYS A 84 9.94 -3.02 -0.83
C LYS A 84 9.11 -2.21 0.16
N ARG A 85 8.88 -2.78 1.33
CA ARG A 85 8.06 -2.18 2.38
C ARG A 85 8.79 -2.17 3.70
N ARG A 86 8.49 -1.23 4.57
CA ARG A 86 8.90 -1.27 5.97
C ARG A 86 7.74 -0.82 6.85
N SER A 87 7.75 -1.24 8.10
CA SER A 87 6.70 -0.92 9.06
C SER A 87 7.26 -0.43 10.38
N ARG A 88 6.47 0.34 11.12
CA ARG A 88 6.75 0.82 12.48
C ARG A 88 5.52 0.67 13.35
N LYS A 89 5.69 0.74 14.67
CA LYS A 89 4.60 0.59 15.65
C LYS A 89 4.33 1.90 16.35
N CYS A 90 3.07 2.14 16.70
CA CYS A 90 2.68 3.27 17.55
C CYS A 90 2.73 2.86 19.03
N PHE A 91 3.33 3.69 19.88
CA PHE A 91 3.45 3.48 21.31
C PHE A 91 2.89 4.66 22.11
N ASN A 92 2.42 4.37 23.33
CA ASN A 92 2.01 5.38 24.30
C ASN A 92 3.21 5.66 25.21
N GLU A 93 3.51 6.93 25.46
CA GLU A 93 4.63 7.37 26.31
C GLU A 93 4.57 6.83 27.75
N ILE A 94 3.44 6.26 28.20
CA ILE A 94 3.24 5.96 29.62
C ILE A 94 3.68 4.54 30.02
N ASN A 95 3.76 3.52 29.14
CA ASN A 95 4.07 2.15 29.61
C ASN A 95 4.79 1.20 28.65
N ASN A 96 5.25 1.62 27.47
CA ASN A 96 5.85 0.69 26.47
C ASN A 96 4.93 -0.52 26.17
N THR A 97 3.62 -0.37 26.38
CA THR A 97 2.61 -1.38 26.13
C THR A 97 2.12 -1.25 24.70
N LYS A 98 2.11 -2.36 23.97
CA LYS A 98 1.54 -2.45 22.62
C LYS A 98 0.08 -2.02 22.67
N ILE A 99 -0.34 -1.08 21.83
CA ILE A 99 -1.76 -0.98 21.48
C ILE A 99 -2.02 -2.12 20.50
N ASN A 100 -2.42 -3.28 21.01
CA ASN A 100 -3.07 -4.25 20.15
C ASN A 100 -4.53 -3.80 20.02
N ASN A 101 -5.02 -3.64 18.79
CA ASN A 101 -6.46 -3.64 18.52
C ASN A 101 -6.97 -5.09 18.61
N ASP A 102 -6.88 -5.70 19.80
CA ASP A 102 -7.48 -7.01 20.06
C ASP A 102 -8.91 -6.82 20.57
N GLU A 103 -9.83 -7.65 20.09
CA GLU A 103 -11.30 -7.56 20.26
C GLU A 103 -11.86 -7.67 21.70
N ASN A 104 -11.01 -7.59 22.72
CA ASN A 104 -11.42 -7.70 24.13
C ASN A 104 -10.97 -6.46 24.91
N GLY A 105 -11.74 -5.38 24.76
CA GLY A 105 -11.52 -4.10 25.43
C GLY A 105 -11.61 -4.19 26.95
N GLN A 106 -10.47 -4.28 27.61
CA GLN A 106 -10.39 -4.07 29.05
C GLN A 106 -9.12 -3.28 29.41
N ASN A 107 -9.22 -1.95 29.32
CA ASN A 107 -8.20 -1.03 29.80
C ASN A 107 -8.56 -0.58 31.22
N ASN A 108 -7.80 -1.06 32.21
CA ASN A 108 -7.82 -0.51 33.57
C ASN A 108 -6.82 0.66 33.63
N ASN A 109 -7.32 1.84 34.00
CA ASN A 109 -6.60 3.06 34.40
C ASN A 109 -6.07 4.00 33.28
N GLY A 110 -7.01 4.59 32.53
CA GLY A 110 -6.82 5.85 31.81
C GLY A 110 -8.21 6.46 31.53
N ASN A 111 -8.36 7.78 31.68
CA ASN A 111 -9.61 8.47 31.36
C ASN A 111 -10.01 8.17 29.91
N GLU A 112 -11.28 7.83 29.69
CA GLU A 112 -11.86 7.39 28.41
C GLU A 112 -11.77 8.40 27.25
N ASP A 113 -11.31 9.63 27.50
CA ASP A 113 -11.41 10.76 26.57
C ASP A 113 -10.09 11.19 25.91
N ASP A 114 -8.94 10.60 26.28
CA ASP A 114 -7.65 10.93 25.68
C ASP A 114 -7.35 9.99 24.49
N GLU A 115 -7.85 10.37 23.31
CA GLU A 115 -7.56 9.69 22.05
C GLU A 115 -6.06 9.85 21.72
N LEU A 116 -5.27 8.83 22.03
CA LEU A 116 -3.86 8.80 21.67
C LEU A 116 -3.71 8.49 20.17
N ILE A 117 -3.12 9.43 19.43
CA ILE A 117 -3.04 9.37 17.98
C ILE A 117 -1.58 9.43 17.55
N CYS A 118 -1.15 8.44 16.75
CA CYS A 118 0.09 8.54 15.99
C CYS A 118 -0.20 9.15 14.62
N LEU A 119 0.38 10.32 14.36
CA LEU A 119 0.21 11.05 13.10
C LEU A 119 1.06 10.41 12.00
N GLY A 120 0.44 10.09 10.86
CA GLY A 120 1.12 9.54 9.69
C GLY A 120 0.90 8.04 9.44
N VAL A 121 1.77 7.46 8.63
CA VAL A 121 1.69 6.04 8.23
C VAL A 121 2.46 5.11 9.16
N ASP A 122 1.95 3.90 9.34
CA ASP A 122 2.63 2.77 9.98
C ASP A 122 3.44 1.93 8.98
N THR A 123 3.15 2.07 7.68
CA THR A 123 3.78 1.32 6.58
C THR A 123 4.25 2.28 5.49
N GLU A 124 5.50 2.11 5.06
CA GLU A 124 6.07 2.83 3.92
C GLU A 124 6.38 1.84 2.78
N THR A 125 6.07 2.23 1.55
CA THR A 125 6.38 1.47 0.33
C THR A 125 7.23 2.31 -0.61
N GLN A 126 8.28 1.71 -1.16
CA GLN A 126 9.15 2.36 -2.15
C GLN A 126 9.42 1.44 -3.34
N VAL A 127 9.60 2.06 -4.51
CA VAL A 127 10.09 1.38 -5.71
C VAL A 127 11.55 0.97 -5.53
N CYS A 128 11.87 -0.28 -5.86
CA CYS A 128 13.21 -0.86 -5.86
C CYS A 128 13.49 -1.57 -7.19
N ALA A 129 14.68 -2.19 -7.29
CA ALA A 129 15.11 -2.90 -8.50
C ALA A 129 15.06 -2.05 -9.77
N ARG A 130 15.53 -0.80 -9.69
CA ARG A 130 15.50 0.17 -10.80
C ARG A 130 16.49 -0.15 -11.93
N GLU A 131 17.31 -1.18 -11.79
CA GLU A 131 18.23 -1.57 -12.83
C GLU A 131 17.48 -2.14 -14.04
N PRO A 132 17.90 -1.82 -15.27
CA PRO A 132 17.49 -2.50 -16.50
C PRO A 132 17.38 -4.02 -16.37
N CYS A 133 16.29 -4.61 -16.87
CA CYS A 133 16.22 -6.06 -17.03
C CYS A 133 17.10 -6.53 -18.22
N PRO A 134 17.87 -7.62 -18.07
CA PRO A 134 18.78 -8.13 -19.11
C PRO A 134 18.04 -8.95 -20.18
N GLY A 135 16.94 -8.42 -20.71
CA GLY A 135 16.17 -9.06 -21.78
C GLY A 135 15.21 -10.16 -21.32
N LEU A 136 14.99 -10.35 -20.01
CA LEU A 136 13.95 -11.21 -19.45
C LEU A 136 12.97 -10.36 -18.62
N CYS A 137 11.68 -10.42 -18.94
CA CYS A 137 10.64 -9.66 -18.24
C CYS A 137 9.65 -10.59 -17.54
N SER A 138 9.22 -10.19 -16.35
CA SER A 138 8.07 -10.78 -15.66
C SER A 138 6.78 -10.43 -16.40
N LYS A 139 6.14 -11.42 -17.03
CA LYS A 139 4.81 -11.25 -17.65
C LYS A 139 3.76 -11.99 -16.83
N PRO A 140 2.66 -11.33 -16.44
CA PRO A 140 1.49 -12.02 -15.92
C PRO A 140 0.81 -12.73 -17.09
N ILE A 141 0.83 -14.05 -17.08
CA ILE A 141 -0.01 -14.86 -17.96
C ILE A 141 -1.25 -15.31 -17.21
N SER A 142 -2.26 -15.63 -17.98
CA SER A 142 -3.51 -16.14 -17.47
C SER A 142 -3.74 -17.55 -17.97
N GLU A 143 -3.86 -18.49 -17.05
CA GLU A 143 -4.11 -19.90 -17.36
C GLU A 143 -5.42 -20.37 -16.72
N GLU A 144 -6.15 -21.25 -17.40
CA GLU A 144 -7.31 -21.92 -16.80
C GLU A 144 -6.84 -23.09 -15.96
N GLY A 145 -7.21 -23.10 -14.68
CA GLY A 145 -6.89 -24.17 -13.76
C GLY A 145 -8.02 -24.49 -12.80
N GLU A 146 -7.77 -25.44 -11.91
CA GLU A 146 -8.71 -25.78 -10.84
C GLU A 146 -8.95 -24.58 -9.93
N CYS A 147 -10.21 -24.26 -9.70
CA CYS A 147 -10.59 -23.24 -8.72
C CYS A 147 -10.10 -23.61 -7.31
N GLN A 148 -9.75 -22.60 -6.52
CA GLN A 148 -9.40 -22.77 -5.10
C GLN A 148 -10.58 -22.35 -4.20
N GLY A 149 -10.54 -22.76 -2.93
CA GLY A 149 -11.57 -22.40 -1.95
C GLY A 149 -12.94 -23.00 -2.29
N LEU A 150 -14.02 -22.27 -2.01
CA LEU A 150 -15.40 -22.74 -2.23
C LEU A 150 -15.69 -23.13 -3.68
N LEU A 151 -15.05 -22.45 -4.64
CA LEU A 151 -15.23 -22.68 -6.07
C LEU A 151 -14.61 -24.01 -6.53
N SER A 152 -13.74 -24.65 -5.74
CA SER A 152 -13.18 -25.97 -6.07
C SER A 152 -14.23 -27.10 -6.01
N LEU A 153 -15.36 -26.88 -5.33
CA LEU A 153 -16.42 -27.88 -5.14
C LEU A 153 -17.38 -27.97 -6.34
N LEU A 154 -17.37 -26.97 -7.22
CA LEU A 154 -18.26 -26.90 -8.38
C LEU A 154 -17.63 -27.66 -9.56
N LYS A 155 -18.10 -28.88 -9.80
CA LYS A 155 -17.64 -29.72 -10.92
C LYS A 155 -17.89 -29.04 -12.27
N GLY A 156 -16.84 -28.98 -13.10
CA GLY A 156 -16.90 -28.43 -14.45
C GLY A 156 -16.55 -26.95 -14.57
N ILE A 157 -16.28 -26.26 -13.46
CA ILE A 157 -15.83 -24.86 -13.49
C ILE A 157 -14.29 -24.81 -13.48
N ARG A 158 -13.72 -24.01 -14.38
CA ARG A 158 -12.29 -23.65 -14.37
C ARG A 158 -12.13 -22.18 -14.01
N CYS A 159 -11.14 -21.91 -13.17
CA CYS A 159 -10.82 -20.56 -12.73
C CYS A 159 -9.57 -20.05 -13.43
N GLN A 160 -9.63 -18.77 -13.78
CA GLN A 160 -8.52 -18.06 -14.37
C GLN A 160 -7.49 -17.75 -13.28
N LYS A 161 -6.29 -18.33 -13.40
CA LYS A 161 -5.17 -18.10 -12.48
C LYS A 161 -4.17 -17.16 -13.14
N GLN A 162 -3.68 -16.20 -12.36
CA GLN A 162 -2.56 -15.37 -12.77
C GLN A 162 -1.26 -16.04 -12.32
N LYS A 163 -0.37 -16.26 -13.29
CA LYS A 163 0.97 -16.77 -13.05
C LYS A 163 1.97 -15.79 -13.62
N ILE A 164 3.07 -15.56 -12.91
CA ILE A 164 4.17 -14.75 -13.42
C ILE A 164 5.18 -15.71 -14.06
N ILE A 165 5.45 -15.50 -15.35
CA ILE A 165 6.52 -16.20 -16.07
C ILE A 165 7.61 -15.21 -16.45
N GLN A 166 8.82 -15.72 -16.63
CA GLN A 166 9.92 -14.96 -17.22
C GLN A 166 10.02 -15.32 -18.70
N GLU A 167 9.90 -14.33 -19.57
CA GLU A 167 10.07 -14.48 -21.01
C GLU A 167 11.10 -13.49 -21.54
N GLU A 168 11.74 -13.86 -22.65
CA GLU A 168 12.55 -12.92 -23.40
C GLU A 168 11.71 -11.71 -23.86
N CYS A 169 12.23 -10.52 -23.59
CA CYS A 169 11.60 -9.26 -23.91
C CYS A 169 12.68 -8.25 -24.31
N HIS A 170 12.34 -7.35 -25.24
CA HIS A 170 13.18 -6.18 -25.51
C HIS A 170 12.95 -5.04 -24.50
N GLN A 171 12.05 -5.24 -23.52
CA GLN A 171 11.68 -4.19 -22.57
C GLN A 171 12.68 -4.12 -21.42
N THR A 172 13.46 -3.06 -21.42
CA THR A 172 14.48 -2.80 -20.40
C THR A 172 13.89 -2.41 -19.04
N CYS A 173 12.71 -1.77 -19.05
CA CYS A 173 11.99 -1.33 -17.85
C CYS A 173 10.58 -1.91 -17.84
N CYS A 174 10.03 -2.12 -16.65
CA CYS A 174 8.67 -2.58 -16.47
C CYS A 174 7.67 -1.52 -16.94
N SER A 175 6.43 -1.95 -17.20
CA SER A 175 5.34 -1.04 -17.55
C SER A 175 5.19 0.09 -16.50
N GLY A 176 5.07 1.33 -16.97
CA GLY A 176 5.05 2.52 -16.10
C GLY A 176 6.42 3.10 -15.78
N PHE A 177 7.51 2.50 -16.29
CA PHE A 177 8.87 2.99 -16.13
C PHE A 177 9.58 3.15 -17.49
N VAL A 178 10.49 4.12 -17.56
CA VAL A 178 11.31 4.39 -18.75
C VAL A 178 12.78 4.46 -18.35
N LEU A 179 13.66 3.98 -19.23
CA LEU A 179 15.10 4.07 -19.02
C LEU A 179 15.57 5.52 -19.09
N ASN A 180 16.03 6.05 -17.96
CA ASN A 180 16.79 7.30 -17.96
C ASN A 180 18.22 6.98 -18.43
N LYS A 181 18.54 7.38 -19.67
CA LYS A 181 19.84 7.09 -20.29
C LYS A 181 21.04 7.75 -19.60
N GLN A 182 20.83 8.84 -18.85
CA GLN A 182 21.90 9.52 -18.12
C GLN A 182 22.23 8.80 -16.81
N LEU A 183 21.21 8.31 -16.12
CA LEU A 183 21.36 7.63 -14.83
C LEU A 183 21.51 6.11 -14.97
N GLY A 184 21.21 5.55 -16.14
CA GLY A 184 21.27 4.11 -16.39
C GLY A 184 20.20 3.29 -15.64
N ILE A 185 19.13 3.93 -15.15
CA ILE A 185 18.09 3.30 -14.34
C ILE A 185 16.69 3.55 -14.90
N CYS A 186 15.76 2.66 -14.57
CA CYS A 186 14.34 2.79 -14.82
C CYS A 186 13.71 3.78 -13.83
N VAL A 187 13.09 4.83 -14.34
CA VAL A 187 12.38 5.87 -13.58
C VAL A 187 10.90 5.90 -13.93
N GLU A 188 10.05 6.31 -12.99
CA GLU A 188 8.61 6.41 -13.22
C GLU A 188 8.29 7.33 -14.40
N ASN A 189 7.33 6.90 -15.21
CA ASN A 189 6.88 7.62 -16.37
C ASN A 189 5.86 8.67 -15.94
N ASN A 190 6.32 9.87 -15.60
CA ASN A 190 5.48 11.01 -15.25
C ASN A 190 4.82 11.60 -16.51
N PHE A 191 3.80 10.91 -17.04
CA PHE A 191 2.90 11.46 -18.05
C PHE A 191 1.64 12.03 -17.41
#